data_AF-A0A6I8T494-F1
#
_entry.id   AF-A0A6I8T494-F1
#
_cell.length_a   1.000
_cell.length_b   1.000
_cell.length_c   1.000
_cell.angle_alpha   90.00
_cell.angle_beta   90.00
_cell.angle_gamma   90.00
#
_symmetry.space_group_name_H-M   'P 1'
#
loop_
_entity.id
_entity.type
_entity.pdbx_description
1 polymer ?
#
loop_
_entity_poly.entity_id
_entity_poly.type
_entity_poly.pdbx_seq_one_letter_code
_entity_poly.pdbx_strand_id
1 'polypeptide(L)'
;MVAFRTIAGWSVNTSRLTINYVLPAENTTIIDPLNICSTEERSGDGSEDEKVFLLIVVCSSAKNFEARQTIRETWGNVSEFNYPQFVRLHARLKGEYLGPRTFKHLQDYMKKSVIENLPMATEDDQQVTELHIVSKTESSKMQNHTSQQSTDKSSQIKADGDTTAQIPTTTTVAPSLWENQNFNVKVVFLLGQSESEYVHQRSKSLHPSSLDQTTTTQAQQEVPTRPVDRRTPSVSLFPPEGDVDPAFNVREAELDELQARIVNESEIYGDIIQESFIDSYNNLTLKTIMMLKWVTNNCDGRVKYIMKCDDDTFVNVPNLLHVLLGGTVPVYKASIPFYDKNTIDVKSAKNRLTEVKRLLTGFLFCEAKPIVDTSSKWYSPNYMYNKEFYPDYLSGTAYLMNLNAAKLLYRTSLTTPIFHLEDVYLTGIVADRTKLRRYHHPLFFYSTIKDLCSLRGMISQHQLQPNELRNAYDFITNQTIVCSAPDRNFTMAKMKLQQRKKCH
;
A
#
# COMPACT_ATOMS: atom_id res chain seq x y z
N MET A 1 17.73 5.63 40.46
CA MET A 1 18.46 5.85 39.19
C MET A 1 17.51 5.46 38.07
N VAL A 2 17.16 6.38 37.17
CA VAL A 2 16.47 5.99 35.93
C VAL A 2 17.53 5.31 35.07
N ALA A 3 17.38 4.02 34.81
CA ALA A 3 18.31 3.28 33.96
C ALA A 3 18.29 3.90 32.56
N PHE A 4 19.44 4.40 32.11
CA PHE A 4 19.60 4.94 30.77
C PHE A 4 19.59 3.76 29.78
N ARG A 5 18.41 3.42 29.24
CA ARG A 5 18.26 2.36 28.24
C ARG A 5 18.43 2.95 26.84
N THR A 6 19.31 2.36 26.04
CA THR A 6 19.43 2.63 24.61
C THR A 6 18.60 1.64 23.79
N ILE A 7 18.30 2.02 22.56
CA ILE A 7 17.67 1.13 21.58
C ILE A 7 18.77 0.25 20.96
N ALA A 8 18.54 -1.06 20.90
CA ALA A 8 19.48 -1.99 20.28
C ALA A 8 19.73 -1.58 18.81
N GLY A 9 21.00 -1.44 18.45
CA GLY A 9 21.46 -0.92 17.15
C GLY A 9 21.43 0.61 17.00
N TRP A 10 20.81 1.34 17.94
CA TRP A 10 20.66 2.81 17.88
C TRP A 10 21.06 3.46 19.20
N SER A 11 22.32 3.25 19.62
CA SER A 11 22.90 3.91 20.80
C SER A 11 23.04 5.42 20.61
N VAL A 12 23.38 6.15 21.68
CA VAL A 12 23.64 7.61 21.63
C VAL A 12 24.76 7.96 20.65
N ASN A 13 25.76 7.09 20.52
CA ASN A 13 26.93 7.30 19.68
C ASN A 13 26.74 6.76 18.25
N THR A 14 25.65 6.02 18.01
CA THR A 14 25.34 5.50 16.67
C THR A 14 24.88 6.64 15.78
N SER A 15 25.55 6.84 14.64
CA SER A 15 25.11 7.82 13.64
C SER A 15 23.69 7.51 13.18
N ARG A 16 22.81 8.52 13.14
CA ARG A 16 21.45 8.39 12.60
C ARG A 16 21.33 8.94 11.18
N LEU A 17 22.45 9.19 10.51
CA LEU A 17 22.44 9.66 9.13
C LEU A 17 22.06 8.52 8.20
N THR A 18 20.95 8.68 7.47
CA THR A 18 20.41 7.65 6.57
C THR A 18 21.42 7.16 5.52
N ILE A 19 22.28 8.06 5.02
CA ILE A 19 23.32 7.74 4.02
C ILE A 19 24.32 6.68 4.49
N ASN A 20 24.45 6.46 5.80
CA ASN A 20 25.35 5.42 6.34
C ASN A 20 24.78 4.00 6.16
N TYR A 21 23.47 3.89 5.89
CA TYR A 21 22.75 2.62 5.88
C TYR A 21 22.03 2.36 4.55
N VAL A 22 21.63 3.43 3.86
CA VAL A 22 20.93 3.38 2.58
C VAL A 22 21.81 4.03 1.55
N LEU A 23 22.29 3.24 0.60
CA LEU A 23 23.18 3.67 -0.48
C LEU A 23 22.34 3.95 -1.74
N PRO A 24 22.00 5.21 -2.06
CA PRO A 24 21.01 5.50 -3.10
C PRO A 24 21.52 5.22 -4.53
N ALA A 25 22.84 5.27 -4.71
CA ALA A 25 23.51 5.09 -6.00
C ALA A 25 23.97 3.65 -6.26
N GLU A 26 23.87 2.76 -5.26
CA GLU A 26 24.31 1.37 -5.36
C GLU A 26 23.11 0.44 -5.46
N ASN A 27 23.23 -0.62 -6.26
CA ASN A 27 22.26 -1.70 -6.24
C ASN A 27 22.53 -2.59 -5.01
N THR A 28 21.62 -2.53 -4.03
CA THR A 28 21.70 -3.31 -2.78
C THR A 28 20.72 -4.46 -2.74
N THR A 29 19.94 -4.64 -3.82
CA THR A 29 19.00 -5.74 -3.97
C THR A 29 19.78 -7.04 -4.13
N ILE A 30 19.51 -8.00 -3.26
CA ILE A 30 20.09 -9.35 -3.26
C ILE A 30 19.23 -10.28 -4.11
N ILE A 31 17.91 -10.18 -3.94
CA ILE A 31 16.91 -10.91 -4.72
C ILE A 31 15.94 -9.87 -5.26
N ASP A 32 15.78 -9.86 -6.58
CA ASP A 32 14.90 -8.94 -7.30
C ASP A 32 13.67 -9.72 -7.83
N PRO A 33 12.43 -9.24 -7.65
CA PRO A 33 11.25 -9.96 -8.10
C PRO A 33 11.09 -9.87 -9.62
N LEU A 34 10.41 -10.87 -10.19
CA LEU A 34 10.22 -11.02 -11.63
C LEU A 34 8.91 -10.36 -12.08
N ASN A 35 8.92 -9.66 -13.22
CA ASN A 35 7.72 -9.12 -13.89
C ASN A 35 6.80 -8.26 -12.98
N ILE A 36 7.42 -7.49 -12.08
CA ILE A 36 6.73 -6.49 -11.25
C ILE A 36 6.85 -5.11 -11.89
N CYS A 37 8.08 -4.73 -12.21
CA CYS A 37 8.45 -3.42 -12.72
C CYS A 37 9.57 -3.51 -13.78
N SER A 38 9.73 -4.64 -14.46
CA SER A 38 10.74 -4.83 -15.51
C SER A 38 10.10 -5.49 -16.73
N THR A 39 10.38 -4.91 -17.89
CA THR A 39 10.15 -5.51 -19.21
C THR A 39 11.46 -6.19 -19.62
N GLU A 40 11.56 -7.51 -19.58
CA GLU A 40 12.44 -8.14 -20.57
C GLU A 40 11.67 -8.02 -21.90
N GLU A 41 12.13 -7.36 -22.97
CA GLU A 41 13.49 -7.18 -23.48
C GLU A 41 13.68 -5.85 -24.26
N ARG A 42 14.95 -5.64 -24.63
CA ARG A 42 15.46 -4.74 -25.67
C ARG A 42 14.67 -4.79 -26.99
N SER A 43 13.60 -4.02 -27.10
CA SER A 43 13.06 -3.55 -28.37
C SER A 43 12.48 -2.17 -28.12
N GLY A 44 12.88 -1.20 -28.92
CA GLY A 44 12.59 0.23 -28.75
C GLY A 44 11.14 0.64 -28.96
N ASP A 45 10.19 -0.10 -28.41
CA ASP A 45 8.78 0.23 -28.31
C ASP A 45 8.21 -0.49 -27.09
N GLY A 46 8.35 0.12 -25.90
CA GLY A 46 7.82 -0.46 -24.66
C GLY A 46 6.30 -0.43 -24.71
N SER A 47 5.66 -1.60 -24.79
CA SER A 47 4.20 -1.67 -24.79
C SER A 47 3.65 -1.07 -23.50
N GLU A 48 2.63 -0.23 -23.64
CA GLU A 48 2.04 0.53 -22.54
C GLU A 48 1.09 -0.30 -21.65
N ASP A 49 1.09 -1.63 -21.85
CA ASP A 49 0.17 -2.61 -21.29
C ASP A 49 0.58 -3.16 -19.92
N GLU A 50 1.75 -2.78 -19.40
CA GLU A 50 2.28 -3.33 -18.14
C GLU A 50 2.10 -2.44 -16.90
N LYS A 51 1.21 -1.44 -16.96
CA LYS A 51 0.97 -0.51 -15.84
C LYS A 51 0.34 -1.22 -14.64
N VAL A 52 0.99 -1.12 -13.48
CA VAL A 52 0.54 -1.71 -12.21
C VAL A 52 -0.33 -0.71 -11.44
N PHE A 53 -1.63 -0.98 -11.37
CA PHE A 53 -2.58 -0.11 -10.69
C PHE A 53 -2.30 -0.05 -9.18
N LEU A 54 -2.01 -1.19 -8.56
CA LEU A 54 -1.72 -1.30 -7.13
C LEU A 54 -0.58 -2.28 -6.90
N LEU A 55 0.49 -1.81 -6.29
CA LEU A 55 1.56 -2.65 -5.74
C LEU A 55 1.38 -2.75 -4.22
N ILE A 56 1.18 -3.96 -3.71
CA ILE A 56 1.12 -4.25 -2.28
C ILE A 56 2.48 -4.81 -1.86
N VAL A 57 3.21 -4.08 -1.03
CA VAL A 57 4.48 -4.52 -0.46
C VAL A 57 4.23 -5.00 0.97
N VAL A 58 4.37 -6.31 1.17
CA VAL A 58 4.23 -6.97 2.45
C VAL A 58 5.60 -7.04 3.12
N CYS A 59 5.77 -6.32 4.22
CA CYS A 59 6.99 -6.41 5.02
C CYS A 59 6.97 -7.71 5.82
N SER A 60 7.90 -8.62 5.53
CA SER A 60 7.97 -9.95 6.15
C SER A 60 9.37 -10.20 6.71
N SER A 61 9.47 -11.06 7.72
CA SER A 61 10.77 -11.58 8.19
C SER A 61 11.23 -12.72 7.29
N ALA A 62 12.54 -12.87 7.08
CA ALA A 62 13.14 -13.98 6.33
C ALA A 62 12.57 -15.36 6.72
N LYS A 63 12.32 -15.58 8.03
CA LYS A 63 11.84 -16.86 8.59
C LYS A 63 10.33 -17.11 8.39
N ASN A 64 9.54 -16.10 8.01
CA ASN A 64 8.08 -16.18 7.97
C ASN A 64 7.52 -16.82 6.67
N PHE A 65 8.06 -17.96 6.26
CA PHE A 65 7.62 -18.68 5.04
C PHE A 65 6.13 -19.01 5.07
N GLU A 66 5.60 -19.48 6.20
CA GLU A 66 4.19 -19.87 6.33
C GLU A 66 3.24 -18.66 6.18
N ALA A 67 3.61 -17.50 6.72
CA ALA A 67 2.83 -16.29 6.58
C ALA A 67 2.77 -15.83 5.12
N ARG A 68 3.92 -15.79 4.43
CA ARG A 68 3.99 -15.45 3.00
C ARG A 68 3.17 -16.41 2.15
N GLN A 69 3.33 -17.72 2.38
CA GLN A 69 2.57 -18.74 1.66
C GLN A 69 1.06 -18.61 1.89
N THR A 70 0.66 -18.38 3.13
CA THR A 70 -0.77 -18.16 3.46
C THR A 70 -1.32 -16.93 2.77
N ILE A 71 -0.56 -15.83 2.70
CA ILE A 71 -0.97 -14.63 1.97
C ILE A 71 -1.17 -14.95 0.49
N ARG A 72 -0.22 -15.65 -0.16
CA ARG A 72 -0.33 -16.06 -1.57
C ARG A 72 -1.57 -16.89 -1.85
N GLU A 73 -1.92 -17.80 -0.94
CA GLU A 73 -3.08 -18.70 -1.08
C GLU A 73 -4.42 -18.04 -0.72
N THR A 74 -4.40 -16.88 -0.08
CA THR A 74 -5.61 -16.22 0.44
C THR A 74 -5.82 -14.87 -0.22
N TRP A 75 -5.78 -13.77 0.53
CA TRP A 75 -6.07 -12.44 0.03
C TRP A 75 -5.03 -11.89 -0.96
N GLY A 76 -3.82 -12.46 -0.96
CA GLY A 76 -2.76 -12.15 -1.92
C GLY A 76 -2.97 -12.81 -3.29
N ASN A 77 -3.90 -13.75 -3.43
CA ASN A 77 -4.30 -14.30 -4.73
C ASN A 77 -5.18 -13.30 -5.49
N VAL A 78 -4.55 -12.28 -6.05
CA VAL A 78 -5.21 -11.17 -6.74
C VAL A 78 -5.81 -11.54 -8.09
N SER A 79 -5.61 -12.77 -8.57
CA SER A 79 -6.34 -13.32 -9.73
C SER A 79 -7.79 -13.64 -9.37
N GLU A 80 -8.02 -14.11 -8.15
CA GLU A 80 -9.35 -14.49 -7.65
C GLU A 80 -9.97 -13.41 -6.76
N PHE A 81 -9.15 -12.76 -5.93
CA PHE A 81 -9.56 -11.78 -4.93
C PHE A 81 -9.36 -10.35 -5.41
N ASN A 82 -9.98 -10.03 -6.55
CA ASN A 82 -9.89 -8.74 -7.24
C ASN A 82 -11.25 -8.01 -7.25
N TYR A 83 -11.36 -6.90 -8.00
CA TYR A 83 -12.52 -6.03 -8.02
C TYR A 83 -13.87 -6.71 -8.32
N PRO A 84 -14.00 -7.73 -9.19
CA PRO A 84 -15.28 -8.42 -9.37
C PRO A 84 -15.83 -9.05 -8.08
N GLN A 85 -14.95 -9.41 -7.14
CA GLN A 85 -15.39 -9.89 -5.82
C GLN A 85 -16.07 -8.79 -5.01
N PHE A 86 -15.73 -7.51 -5.20
CA PHE A 86 -16.41 -6.41 -4.50
C PHE A 86 -17.92 -6.43 -4.79
N VAL A 87 -18.28 -6.60 -6.06
CA VAL A 87 -19.68 -6.68 -6.51
C VAL A 87 -20.39 -7.87 -5.85
N ARG A 88 -19.70 -9.02 -5.75
CA ARG A 88 -20.24 -10.24 -5.11
C ARG A 88 -20.39 -10.08 -3.59
N LEU A 89 -19.36 -9.54 -2.92
CA LEU A 89 -19.32 -9.31 -1.48
C LEU A 89 -20.46 -8.39 -1.01
N HIS A 90 -20.81 -7.40 -1.84
CA HIS A 90 -21.74 -6.31 -1.50
C HIS A 90 -23.05 -6.32 -2.29
N ALA A 91 -23.35 -7.38 -3.05
CA ALA A 91 -24.54 -7.45 -3.91
C ALA A 91 -25.85 -7.09 -3.16
N ARG A 92 -25.98 -7.51 -1.89
CA ARG A 92 -27.16 -7.25 -1.05
C ARG A 92 -27.30 -5.81 -0.56
N LEU A 93 -26.23 -5.03 -0.61
CA LEU A 93 -26.18 -3.63 -0.18
C LEU A 93 -25.97 -2.67 -1.37
N LYS A 94 -26.17 -3.15 -2.61
CA LYS A 94 -26.07 -2.31 -3.82
C LYS A 94 -27.04 -1.13 -3.69
N GLY A 95 -26.52 0.09 -3.83
CA GLY A 95 -27.27 1.35 -3.66
C GLY A 95 -27.19 1.98 -2.26
N GLU A 96 -26.65 1.25 -1.27
CA GLU A 96 -26.37 1.77 0.08
C GLU A 96 -24.98 2.39 0.22
N TYR A 97 -24.24 2.47 -0.87
CA TYR A 97 -22.91 3.05 -0.97
C TYR A 97 -22.73 3.71 -2.33
N LEU A 98 -21.71 4.55 -2.44
CA LEU A 98 -21.36 5.22 -3.69
C LEU A 98 -20.43 4.35 -4.55
N GLY A 99 -20.84 4.08 -5.79
CA GLY A 99 -20.01 3.39 -6.79
C GLY A 99 -18.81 4.21 -7.28
N PRO A 100 -17.94 3.65 -8.13
CA PRO A 100 -16.77 4.32 -8.68
C PRO A 100 -17.07 5.70 -9.27
N ARG A 101 -16.16 6.64 -9.07
CA ARG A 101 -16.19 7.96 -9.71
C ARG A 101 -14.86 8.18 -10.40
N THR A 102 -14.73 7.65 -11.61
CA THR A 102 -13.45 7.63 -12.30
C THR A 102 -12.98 9.04 -12.61
N PHE A 103 -11.79 9.38 -12.12
CA PHE A 103 -11.11 10.62 -12.47
C PHE A 103 -10.60 10.53 -13.91
N LYS A 104 -10.62 11.64 -14.65
CA LYS A 104 -10.16 11.67 -16.06
C LYS A 104 -8.74 11.10 -16.21
N HIS A 105 -7.83 11.46 -15.30
CA HIS A 105 -6.46 10.94 -15.30
C HIS A 105 -6.36 9.43 -15.01
N LEU A 106 -7.32 8.86 -14.27
CA LEU A 106 -7.34 7.43 -13.96
C LEU A 106 -7.88 6.67 -15.17
N GLN A 107 -8.87 7.24 -15.86
CA GLN A 107 -9.27 6.75 -17.17
C GLN A 107 -8.10 6.80 -18.14
N ASP A 108 -7.29 7.85 -18.19
CA ASP A 108 -6.12 7.91 -19.08
C ASP A 108 -5.03 6.90 -18.67
N TYR A 109 -4.85 6.66 -17.36
CA TYR A 109 -3.97 5.61 -16.86
C TYR A 109 -4.43 4.21 -17.28
N MET A 110 -5.75 3.99 -17.37
CA MET A 110 -6.37 2.70 -17.69
C MET A 110 -6.75 2.53 -19.18
N LYS A 111 -6.99 3.59 -19.96
CA LYS A 111 -7.50 3.51 -21.35
C LYS A 111 -6.51 2.90 -22.32
N LYS A 112 -5.21 2.96 -22.03
CA LYS A 112 -4.19 2.28 -22.83
C LYS A 112 -4.23 0.76 -22.66
N SER A 113 -4.63 0.25 -21.49
CA SER A 113 -4.81 -1.18 -21.23
C SER A 113 -6.22 -1.71 -21.57
N VAL A 114 -7.11 -0.90 -22.15
CA VAL A 114 -8.54 -1.23 -22.35
C VAL A 114 -8.90 -1.48 -23.83
N ILE A 115 -8.07 -1.04 -24.79
CA ILE A 115 -8.40 -1.16 -26.22
C ILE A 115 -8.38 -2.62 -26.71
N GLU A 116 -7.71 -3.54 -26.02
CA GLU A 116 -7.56 -4.94 -26.47
C GLU A 116 -8.71 -5.90 -26.12
N ASN A 117 -9.71 -5.50 -25.31
CA ASN A 117 -10.80 -6.40 -24.91
C ASN A 117 -12.14 -6.15 -25.62
N LEU A 118 -12.14 -5.44 -26.75
CA LEU A 118 -13.30 -5.42 -27.65
C LEU A 118 -13.09 -6.49 -28.74
N PRO A 119 -14.01 -7.46 -28.92
CA PRO A 119 -14.00 -8.25 -30.14
C PRO A 119 -14.13 -7.28 -31.32
N MET A 120 -13.22 -7.38 -32.29
CA MET A 120 -13.40 -6.75 -33.59
C MET A 120 -14.78 -7.13 -34.11
N ALA A 121 -15.68 -6.16 -34.20
CA ALA A 121 -16.88 -6.30 -35.00
C ALA A 121 -16.40 -6.59 -36.42
N THR A 122 -16.71 -7.78 -36.91
CA THR A 122 -16.55 -8.13 -38.32
C THR A 122 -17.31 -7.13 -39.15
N GLU A 123 -16.61 -6.51 -40.10
CA GLU A 123 -17.20 -5.71 -41.16
C GLU A 123 -18.14 -6.58 -41.99
N ASP A 124 -19.43 -6.52 -41.69
CA ASP A 124 -20.51 -6.81 -42.63
C ASP A 124 -21.82 -6.29 -42.03
N ASP A 125 -22.08 -5.00 -42.25
CA ASP A 125 -23.41 -4.53 -42.65
C ASP A 125 -23.28 -3.07 -43.11
N GLN A 126 -23.00 -2.92 -44.41
CA GLN A 126 -23.33 -1.71 -45.14
C GLN A 126 -24.85 -1.56 -45.17
N GLN A 127 -25.40 -0.50 -44.57
CA GLN A 127 -26.46 0.29 -45.21
C GLN A 127 -26.70 1.66 -44.54
N VAL A 128 -26.18 2.68 -45.22
CA VAL A 128 -26.84 3.94 -45.62
C VAL A 128 -27.74 4.63 -44.58
N THR A 129 -27.27 5.77 -44.06
CA THR A 129 -27.88 7.08 -44.35
C THR A 129 -26.95 8.21 -43.92
N GLU A 130 -26.43 8.93 -44.91
CA GLU A 130 -25.68 10.16 -44.78
C GLU A 130 -26.63 11.37 -44.87
N LEU A 131 -26.13 12.55 -44.46
CA LEU A 131 -26.65 13.93 -44.65
C LEU A 131 -27.43 14.47 -43.42
N HIS A 132 -27.12 15.62 -42.83
CA HIS A 132 -26.41 16.80 -43.31
C HIS A 132 -25.84 17.62 -42.13
N ILE A 133 -24.57 18.03 -42.21
CA ILE A 133 -24.03 19.13 -41.41
C ILE A 133 -24.16 20.41 -42.25
N VAL A 134 -25.00 21.34 -41.80
CA VAL A 134 -24.97 22.74 -42.25
C VAL A 134 -24.35 23.58 -41.15
N SER A 135 -23.22 24.18 -41.49
CA SER A 135 -22.54 25.21 -40.72
C SER A 135 -23.30 26.53 -40.78
N LYS A 136 -23.52 27.17 -39.62
CA LYS A 136 -23.52 28.63 -39.50
C LYS A 136 -22.96 29.06 -38.14
N THR A 137 -21.84 29.75 -38.22
CA THR A 137 -21.30 30.71 -37.26
C THR A 137 -22.30 31.86 -37.03
N GLU A 138 -22.47 32.30 -35.78
CA GLU A 138 -22.24 33.69 -35.38
C GLU A 138 -22.29 33.89 -33.86
N SER A 139 -21.52 34.88 -33.42
CA SER A 139 -21.19 35.26 -32.05
C SER A 139 -22.10 36.39 -31.59
N SER A 140 -22.55 36.36 -30.32
CA SER A 140 -22.75 37.62 -29.59
C SER A 140 -22.90 37.42 -28.07
N LYS A 141 -22.19 38.31 -27.37
CA LYS A 141 -22.12 38.56 -25.92
C LYS A 141 -23.48 38.93 -25.31
N MET A 142 -23.67 38.67 -24.01
CA MET A 142 -24.15 39.71 -23.08
C MET A 142 -23.93 39.37 -21.60
N GLN A 143 -23.44 40.36 -20.86
CA GLN A 143 -23.38 40.45 -19.40
C GLN A 143 -24.70 41.03 -18.83
N ASN A 144 -24.96 40.68 -17.57
CA ASN A 144 -25.63 41.42 -16.48
C ASN A 144 -26.89 42.27 -16.76
N HIS A 145 -27.99 41.98 -16.05
CA HIS A 145 -28.42 42.74 -14.84
C HIS A 145 -29.77 42.27 -14.27
N THR A 146 -29.77 42.09 -12.93
CA THR A 146 -30.79 42.42 -11.90
C THR A 146 -32.32 42.21 -12.09
N SER A 147 -32.87 41.53 -11.07
CA SER A 147 -33.95 41.99 -10.16
C SER A 147 -35.44 41.70 -10.42
N GLN A 148 -36.05 41.26 -9.30
CA GLN A 148 -37.44 41.44 -8.84
C GLN A 148 -38.54 40.63 -9.53
N GLN A 149 -39.70 40.34 -8.93
CA GLN A 149 -40.20 40.05 -7.57
C GLN A 149 -41.73 39.92 -7.77
N SER A 150 -42.39 38.93 -7.16
CA SER A 150 -43.86 38.84 -6.93
C SER A 150 -44.75 38.64 -8.18
N THR A 151 -45.93 38.01 -8.18
CA THR A 151 -46.98 37.72 -7.19
C THR A 151 -47.86 36.55 -7.70
N ASP A 152 -48.41 35.78 -6.74
CA ASP A 152 -49.74 35.16 -6.67
C ASP A 152 -50.61 34.94 -7.93
N LYS A 153 -51.12 33.71 -8.09
CA LYS A 153 -52.53 33.37 -7.75
C LYS A 153 -52.85 31.89 -7.95
N SER A 154 -53.75 31.41 -7.08
CA SER A 154 -54.31 30.06 -7.05
C SER A 154 -55.44 29.87 -8.07
N SER A 155 -55.70 28.61 -8.45
CA SER A 155 -57.05 28.06 -8.60
C SER A 155 -57.01 26.57 -8.94
N GLN A 156 -57.67 25.78 -8.09
CA GLN A 156 -58.05 24.37 -8.28
C GLN A 156 -59.15 24.24 -9.34
N ILE A 157 -59.14 23.20 -10.20
CA ILE A 157 -60.34 22.47 -10.66
C ILE A 157 -60.00 20.99 -10.96
N LYS A 158 -60.69 20.11 -10.20
CA LYS A 158 -61.27 18.76 -10.41
C LYS A 158 -60.69 17.71 -11.39
N ALA A 159 -60.85 16.47 -10.89
CA ALA A 159 -60.59 15.16 -11.45
C ALA A 159 -61.52 14.74 -12.61
N ASP A 160 -61.01 13.85 -13.47
CA ASP A 160 -61.62 12.56 -13.84
C ASP A 160 -60.69 11.81 -14.83
N GLY A 161 -60.72 10.48 -14.82
CA GLY A 161 -60.31 9.67 -15.98
C GLY A 161 -59.19 8.67 -15.75
N ASP A 162 -59.58 7.49 -15.31
CA ASP A 162 -58.85 6.22 -15.31
C ASP A 162 -58.20 5.90 -16.68
N THR A 163 -56.90 5.61 -16.68
CA THR A 163 -56.28 4.79 -17.73
C THR A 163 -55.08 4.06 -17.14
N THR A 164 -55.30 2.78 -16.93
CA THR A 164 -54.32 1.76 -16.57
C THR A 164 -53.18 1.70 -17.61
N ALA A 165 -52.04 2.28 -17.28
CA ALA A 165 -50.77 2.00 -17.95
C ALA A 165 -49.84 1.30 -16.95
N GLN A 166 -49.71 -0.02 -17.11
CA GLN A 166 -48.68 -0.82 -16.47
C GLN A 166 -47.31 -0.21 -16.83
N ILE A 167 -46.60 0.30 -15.82
CA ILE A 167 -45.20 0.70 -15.94
C ILE A 167 -44.37 -0.58 -15.82
N PRO A 168 -43.63 -1.02 -16.85
CA PRO A 168 -42.68 -2.11 -16.69
C PRO A 168 -41.52 -1.63 -15.81
N THR A 169 -41.48 -2.15 -14.59
CA THR A 169 -40.30 -2.13 -13.73
C THR A 169 -39.21 -3.01 -14.33
N THR A 170 -38.28 -2.41 -15.07
CA THR A 170 -36.92 -2.95 -15.28
C THR A 170 -36.03 -1.83 -15.81
N THR A 171 -35.57 -0.95 -14.93
CA THR A 171 -34.35 -0.18 -15.23
C THR A 171 -33.18 -1.14 -15.05
N THR A 172 -32.88 -1.93 -16.08
CA THR A 172 -31.59 -2.61 -16.21
C THR A 172 -30.52 -1.53 -16.37
N VAL A 173 -30.07 -0.98 -15.24
CA VAL A 173 -28.88 -0.13 -15.18
C VAL A 173 -27.74 -0.97 -15.73
N ALA A 174 -27.21 -0.60 -16.89
CA ALA A 174 -26.05 -1.25 -17.47
C ALA A 174 -24.96 -1.40 -16.39
N PRO A 175 -24.31 -2.58 -16.27
CA PRO A 175 -23.22 -2.78 -15.33
C PRO A 175 -22.22 -1.63 -15.47
N SER A 176 -21.76 -1.08 -14.34
CA SER A 176 -20.68 -0.11 -14.41
C SER A 176 -19.49 -0.72 -15.14
N LEU A 177 -18.76 0.08 -15.93
CA LEU A 177 -17.63 -0.33 -16.80
C LEU A 177 -16.63 -1.29 -16.10
N TRP A 178 -16.55 -1.20 -14.77
CA TRP A 178 -15.59 -1.88 -13.92
C TRP A 178 -16.09 -3.22 -13.36
N GLU A 179 -17.40 -3.52 -13.38
CA GLU A 179 -18.00 -4.62 -12.60
C GLU A 179 -17.39 -6.01 -12.89
N ASN A 180 -16.79 -6.20 -14.06
CA ASN A 180 -16.14 -7.44 -14.47
C ASN A 180 -14.64 -7.30 -14.73
N GLN A 181 -14.04 -6.16 -14.38
CA GLN A 181 -12.64 -5.87 -14.70
C GLN A 181 -11.72 -6.28 -13.56
N ASN A 182 -10.73 -7.12 -13.86
CA ASN A 182 -9.58 -7.33 -12.99
C ASN A 182 -8.58 -6.19 -13.17
N PHE A 183 -8.11 -5.64 -12.05
CA PHE A 183 -7.03 -4.65 -12.05
C PHE A 183 -5.68 -5.35 -11.98
N ASN A 184 -4.67 -4.78 -12.64
CA ASN A 184 -3.29 -5.20 -12.48
C ASN A 184 -2.80 -4.83 -11.07
N VAL A 185 -2.96 -5.78 -10.15
CA VAL A 185 -2.48 -5.72 -8.78
C VAL A 185 -1.30 -6.67 -8.66
N LYS A 186 -0.24 -6.24 -7.99
CA LYS A 186 0.94 -7.06 -7.70
C LYS A 186 1.16 -7.10 -6.20
N VAL A 187 1.46 -8.27 -5.65
CA VAL A 187 1.83 -8.47 -4.25
C VAL A 187 3.28 -8.93 -4.23
N VAL A 188 4.11 -8.28 -3.43
CA VAL A 188 5.53 -8.63 -3.25
C VAL A 188 5.89 -8.65 -1.78
N PHE A 189 6.87 -9.45 -1.41
CA PHE A 189 7.38 -9.59 -0.05
C PHE A 189 8.73 -8.92 0.09
N LEU A 190 8.85 -7.98 1.02
CA LEU A 190 10.11 -7.30 1.33
C LEU A 190 10.77 -7.92 2.56
N LEU A 191 11.97 -8.44 2.34
CA LEU A 191 12.81 -9.08 3.34
C LEU A 191 14.12 -8.29 3.51
N GLY A 192 14.66 -8.29 4.73
CA GLY A 192 16.07 -8.00 4.95
C GLY A 192 16.86 -9.27 5.23
N GLN A 193 18.02 -9.13 5.83
CA GLN A 193 18.89 -10.22 6.24
C GLN A 193 18.97 -10.27 7.77
N SER A 194 19.14 -11.44 8.36
CA SER A 194 19.59 -11.50 9.75
C SER A 194 20.97 -10.87 9.91
N GLU A 195 21.33 -10.46 11.14
CA GLU A 195 22.65 -9.87 11.41
C GLU A 195 23.79 -10.81 11.02
N SER A 196 23.65 -12.09 11.35
CA SER A 196 24.62 -13.12 11.00
C SER A 196 24.76 -13.31 9.49
N GLU A 197 23.66 -13.29 8.72
CA GLU A 197 23.70 -13.34 7.25
C GLU A 197 24.37 -12.10 6.65
N TYR A 198 24.05 -10.92 7.18
CA TYR A 198 24.63 -9.66 6.72
C TYR A 198 26.15 -9.62 6.91
N VAL A 199 26.64 -10.06 8.07
CA VAL A 199 28.08 -10.14 8.38
C VAL A 199 28.77 -11.18 7.49
N HIS A 200 28.17 -12.37 7.31
CA HIS A 200 28.70 -13.44 6.46
C HIS A 200 28.80 -13.05 4.99
N GLN A 201 27.79 -12.37 4.45
CA GLN A 201 27.85 -11.89 3.07
C GLN A 201 28.97 -10.85 2.88
N ARG A 202 29.17 -9.95 3.86
CA ARG A 202 30.26 -8.97 3.80
C ARG A 202 31.64 -9.60 3.94
N SER A 203 31.82 -10.64 4.75
CA SER A 203 33.10 -11.34 4.86
C SER A 203 33.46 -12.05 3.54
N LYS A 204 32.48 -12.71 2.88
CA LYS A 204 32.65 -13.29 1.54
C LYS A 204 33.00 -12.24 0.47
N SER A 205 32.39 -11.06 0.53
CA SER A 205 32.70 -9.96 -0.40
C SER A 205 34.10 -9.38 -0.21
N LEU A 206 34.69 -9.47 0.99
CA LEU A 206 36.04 -8.97 1.30
C LEU A 206 37.13 -10.02 1.01
N HIS A 207 36.78 -11.31 1.01
CA HIS A 207 37.65 -12.43 0.68
C HIS A 207 36.96 -13.36 -0.31
N PRO A 208 36.97 -13.04 -1.62
CA PRO A 208 36.52 -13.99 -2.62
C PRO A 208 37.42 -15.22 -2.54
N SER A 209 36.83 -16.37 -2.18
CA SER A 209 37.52 -17.64 -2.14
C SER A 209 38.12 -17.93 -3.52
N SER A 210 39.45 -18.00 -3.58
CA SER A 210 40.21 -18.44 -4.73
C SER A 210 40.01 -19.94 -4.93
N LEU A 211 38.87 -20.34 -5.49
CA LEU A 211 38.60 -21.71 -5.93
C LEU A 211 37.57 -21.66 -7.06
N ASP A 212 37.98 -21.07 -8.18
CA ASP A 212 37.47 -21.40 -9.51
C ASP A 212 38.58 -21.12 -10.52
N GLN A 213 39.53 -22.06 -10.57
CA GLN A 213 40.45 -22.20 -11.69
C GLN A 213 40.60 -23.67 -12.04
N THR A 214 39.69 -24.16 -12.89
CA THR A 214 40.04 -25.24 -13.82
C THR A 214 40.16 -24.66 -15.22
N THR A 215 41.40 -24.76 -15.73
CA THR A 215 41.85 -24.67 -17.13
C THR A 215 41.70 -23.31 -17.84
N THR A 216 42.81 -22.61 -18.11
CA THR A 216 43.74 -22.89 -19.22
C THR A 216 45.02 -22.05 -19.07
N THR A 217 46.16 -22.69 -19.30
CA THR A 217 47.53 -22.18 -19.31
C THR A 217 47.77 -21.11 -20.39
N GLN A 218 48.46 -20.00 -20.06
CA GLN A 218 49.72 -19.56 -20.69
C GLN A 218 50.23 -18.16 -20.21
N ALA A 219 51.52 -18.16 -19.85
CA ALA A 219 52.58 -17.14 -20.04
C ALA A 219 52.46 -15.68 -19.50
N GLN A 220 53.22 -15.45 -18.41
CA GLN A 220 54.21 -14.37 -18.15
C GLN A 220 54.04 -12.98 -18.81
N GLN A 221 53.88 -11.94 -17.98
CA GLN A 221 54.89 -10.85 -17.83
C GLN A 221 54.58 -9.90 -16.67
N GLU A 222 55.57 -9.72 -15.77
CA GLU A 222 55.60 -8.74 -14.69
C GLU A 222 55.92 -7.33 -15.21
N VAL A 223 55.22 -6.30 -14.71
CA VAL A 223 55.65 -4.89 -14.70
C VAL A 223 55.12 -4.21 -13.41
N PRO A 224 55.89 -3.32 -12.74
CA PRO A 224 55.90 -3.21 -11.28
C PRO A 224 54.98 -2.15 -10.63
N THR A 225 54.84 -2.35 -9.33
CA THR A 225 54.04 -1.64 -8.32
C THR A 225 54.43 -0.18 -8.06
N ARG A 226 53.42 0.64 -7.70
CA ARG A 226 53.56 1.75 -6.73
C ARG A 226 52.38 1.77 -5.75
N PRO A 227 52.62 2.17 -4.48
CA PRO A 227 51.77 1.79 -3.36
C PRO A 227 50.68 2.85 -3.10
N VAL A 228 49.46 2.39 -2.78
CA VAL A 228 48.50 3.22 -2.04
C VAL A 228 48.18 2.49 -0.75
N ASP A 229 48.82 2.96 0.31
CA ASP A 229 48.47 2.69 1.69
C ASP A 229 47.17 3.46 2.02
N ARG A 230 46.13 2.73 2.42
CA ARG A 230 45.11 3.21 3.35
C ARG A 230 44.37 2.02 3.95
N ARG A 231 44.94 1.50 5.03
CA ARG A 231 44.18 0.78 6.07
C ARG A 231 43.12 1.73 6.64
N THR A 232 41.88 1.61 6.18
CA THR A 232 40.72 1.90 7.03
C THR A 232 40.25 0.58 7.61
N PRO A 233 40.29 0.38 8.93
CA PRO A 233 39.67 -0.80 9.53
C PRO A 233 38.18 -0.73 9.24
N SER A 234 37.62 -1.81 8.68
CA SER A 234 36.17 -2.01 8.62
C SER A 234 35.65 -2.11 10.04
N VAL A 235 35.25 -0.98 10.62
CA VAL A 235 34.53 -0.96 11.90
C VAL A 235 33.18 -1.62 11.63
N SER A 236 32.98 -2.82 12.18
CA SER A 236 31.64 -3.42 12.28
C SER A 236 30.70 -2.39 12.88
N LEU A 237 29.53 -2.18 12.26
CA LEU A 237 28.50 -1.25 12.76
C LEU A 237 27.95 -1.68 14.14
N PHE A 238 28.32 -2.87 14.61
CA PHE A 238 27.99 -3.43 15.92
C PHE A 238 29.30 -3.94 16.57
N PRO A 239 29.85 -3.23 17.57
CA PRO A 239 30.99 -3.72 18.33
C PRO A 239 30.58 -4.94 19.17
N PRO A 240 31.46 -5.94 19.37
CA PRO A 240 31.15 -7.21 20.04
C PRO A 240 30.81 -7.11 21.54
N GLU A 241 30.65 -5.91 22.10
CA GLU A 241 30.35 -5.67 23.51
C GLU A 241 28.95 -5.08 23.77
N GLY A 242 28.07 -4.99 22.75
CA GLY A 242 26.65 -4.74 22.96
C GLY A 242 25.92 -6.03 23.34
N ASP A 243 24.88 -5.97 24.18
CA ASP A 243 23.94 -7.07 24.44
C ASP A 243 23.41 -7.65 23.11
N VAL A 244 24.12 -8.63 22.55
CA VAL A 244 23.64 -9.43 21.41
C VAL A 244 22.80 -10.55 21.99
N ASP A 245 21.54 -10.61 21.61
CA ASP A 245 20.62 -11.62 22.12
C ASP A 245 21.12 -13.04 21.74
N PRO A 246 21.09 -14.02 22.68
CA PRO A 246 21.57 -15.37 22.41
C PRO A 246 20.92 -16.08 21.21
N ALA A 247 19.75 -15.63 20.75
CA ALA A 247 19.09 -16.10 19.53
C ALA A 247 19.89 -15.82 18.23
N PHE A 248 20.98 -15.06 18.31
CA PHE A 248 21.81 -14.61 17.19
C PHE A 248 23.11 -15.43 17.00
N ASN A 249 23.39 -16.43 17.87
CA ASN A 249 24.48 -17.40 17.67
C ASN A 249 24.05 -18.61 16.82
N VAL A 250 23.64 -18.34 15.57
CA VAL A 250 23.23 -19.38 14.61
C VAL A 250 24.46 -19.99 13.92
N ARG A 251 24.47 -21.31 13.69
CA ARG A 251 25.62 -22.00 13.06
C ARG A 251 25.69 -21.68 11.56
N GLU A 252 26.89 -21.55 10.99
CA GLU A 252 27.11 -21.20 9.57
C GLU A 252 26.31 -22.07 8.59
N ALA A 253 26.22 -23.37 8.82
CA ALA A 253 25.43 -24.29 7.98
C ALA A 253 23.91 -23.97 8.00
N GLU A 254 23.38 -23.48 9.11
CA GLU A 254 21.96 -23.11 9.24
C GLU A 254 21.66 -21.76 8.53
N LEU A 255 22.64 -20.87 8.43
CA LEU A 255 22.52 -19.62 7.66
C LEU A 255 22.45 -19.88 6.15
N ASP A 256 23.37 -20.70 5.65
CA ASP A 256 23.40 -21.06 4.23
C ASP A 256 22.10 -21.80 3.84
N GLU A 257 21.50 -22.59 4.74
CA GLU A 257 20.20 -23.23 4.53
C GLU A 257 19.04 -22.22 4.46
N LEU A 258 18.97 -21.25 5.38
CA LEU A 258 17.89 -20.24 5.38
C LEU A 258 17.90 -19.42 4.09
N GLN A 259 19.08 -18.91 3.69
CA GLN A 259 19.19 -18.13 2.46
C GLN A 259 18.88 -18.98 1.22
N ALA A 260 19.32 -20.24 1.17
CA ALA A 260 18.97 -21.16 0.07
C ALA A 260 17.45 -21.39 -0.03
N ARG A 261 16.75 -21.50 1.10
CA ARG A 261 15.29 -21.60 1.12
C ARG A 261 14.59 -20.35 0.61
N ILE A 262 15.11 -19.16 0.90
CA ILE A 262 14.58 -17.88 0.39
C ILE A 262 14.80 -17.79 -1.12
N VAL A 263 15.98 -18.18 -1.61
CA VAL A 263 16.26 -18.22 -3.06
C VAL A 263 15.32 -19.19 -3.76
N ASN A 264 15.15 -20.41 -3.25
CA ASN A 264 14.22 -21.38 -3.82
C ASN A 264 12.75 -20.88 -3.78
N GLU A 265 12.33 -20.21 -2.70
CA GLU A 265 11.01 -19.56 -2.66
C GLU A 265 10.88 -18.47 -3.75
N SER A 266 11.92 -17.66 -3.94
CA SER A 266 11.94 -16.63 -4.99
C SER A 266 11.93 -17.21 -6.39
N GLU A 267 12.60 -18.34 -6.64
CA GLU A 267 12.60 -19.02 -7.94
C GLU A 267 11.20 -19.57 -8.29
N ILE A 268 10.46 -20.02 -7.27
CA ILE A 268 9.10 -20.55 -7.46
C ILE A 268 8.09 -19.41 -7.70
N TYR A 269 8.13 -18.35 -6.89
CA TYR A 269 7.07 -17.34 -6.88
C TYR A 269 7.43 -16.01 -7.55
N GLY A 270 8.72 -15.69 -7.67
CA GLY A 270 9.21 -14.46 -8.30
C GLY A 270 8.77 -13.16 -7.60
N ASP A 271 8.31 -13.23 -6.35
CA ASP A 271 7.66 -12.12 -5.64
C ASP A 271 8.44 -11.58 -4.44
N ILE A 272 9.71 -11.98 -4.29
CA ILE A 272 10.57 -11.56 -3.18
C ILE A 272 11.45 -10.39 -3.62
N ILE A 273 11.44 -9.33 -2.80
CA ILE A 273 12.48 -8.30 -2.77
C ILE A 273 13.31 -8.56 -1.52
N GLN A 274 14.58 -8.91 -1.68
CA GLN A 274 15.51 -8.99 -0.56
C GLN A 274 16.54 -7.87 -0.67
N GLU A 275 16.62 -7.02 0.34
CA GLU A 275 17.55 -5.87 0.37
C GLU A 275 18.67 -6.09 1.40
N SER A 276 19.86 -5.56 1.11
CA SER A 276 21.03 -5.74 1.98
C SER A 276 21.00 -4.80 3.19
N PHE A 277 20.19 -5.16 4.20
CA PHE A 277 20.18 -4.53 5.52
C PHE A 277 19.86 -5.56 6.61
N ILE A 278 20.25 -5.25 7.84
CA ILE A 278 19.95 -6.11 9.00
C ILE A 278 18.49 -5.92 9.42
N ASP A 279 17.71 -6.97 9.26
CA ASP A 279 16.30 -7.07 9.59
C ASP A 279 16.11 -7.32 11.09
N SER A 280 15.65 -6.30 11.78
CA SER A 280 15.27 -6.36 13.18
C SER A 280 14.11 -5.40 13.42
N TYR A 281 13.40 -5.56 14.55
CA TYR A 281 12.29 -4.67 14.89
C TYR A 281 12.72 -3.19 14.95
N ASN A 282 13.92 -2.89 15.45
CA ASN A 282 14.44 -1.52 15.52
C ASN A 282 14.94 -1.00 14.16
N ASN A 283 15.06 -1.87 13.16
CA ASN A 283 15.47 -1.54 11.79
C ASN A 283 14.31 -1.58 10.80
N LEU A 284 13.05 -1.69 11.25
CA LEU A 284 11.88 -1.56 10.38
C LEU A 284 11.89 -0.24 9.59
N THR A 285 12.45 0.82 10.18
CA THR A 285 12.68 2.09 9.46
C THR A 285 13.60 1.92 8.24
N LEU A 286 14.68 1.15 8.37
CA LEU A 286 15.54 0.84 7.23
C LEU A 286 14.79 0.01 6.19
N LYS A 287 14.02 -1.00 6.63
CA LYS A 287 13.18 -1.82 5.75
C LYS A 287 12.26 -0.94 4.89
N THR A 288 11.53 0.00 5.48
CA THR A 288 10.64 0.87 4.69
C THR A 288 11.40 1.87 3.81
N ILE A 289 12.58 2.36 4.22
CA ILE A 289 13.38 3.19 3.32
C ILE A 289 13.87 2.37 2.12
N MET A 290 14.28 1.11 2.32
CA MET A 290 14.65 0.20 1.24
C MET A 290 13.45 -0.14 0.33
N MET A 291 12.25 -0.34 0.89
CA MET A 291 11.01 -0.42 0.09
C MET A 291 10.87 0.78 -0.85
N LEU A 292 11.02 1.98 -0.30
CA LEU A 292 10.88 3.21 -1.09
C LEU A 292 12.01 3.35 -2.11
N LYS A 293 13.24 2.99 -1.76
CA LYS A 293 14.38 2.95 -2.69
C LYS A 293 14.06 2.04 -3.88
N TRP A 294 13.71 0.78 -3.62
CA TRP A 294 13.41 -0.20 -4.65
C TRP A 294 12.27 0.27 -5.56
N VAL A 295 11.12 0.66 -4.99
CA VAL A 295 9.97 1.07 -5.80
C VAL A 295 10.27 2.34 -6.61
N THR A 296 10.96 3.33 -6.04
CA THR A 296 11.22 4.59 -6.74
C THR A 296 12.31 4.49 -7.80
N ASN A 297 13.23 3.55 -7.67
CA ASN A 297 14.27 3.28 -8.67
C ASN A 297 13.75 2.36 -9.78
N ASN A 298 12.95 1.36 -9.45
CA ASN A 298 12.57 0.31 -10.39
C ASN A 298 11.21 0.56 -11.06
N CYS A 299 10.27 1.27 -10.44
CA CYS A 299 8.87 1.35 -10.87
C CYS A 299 8.42 2.71 -11.43
N ASP A 300 9.34 3.56 -11.91
CA ASP A 300 8.98 4.91 -12.36
C ASP A 300 7.96 4.88 -13.52
N GLY A 301 6.88 5.65 -13.39
CA GLY A 301 5.80 5.71 -14.37
C GLY A 301 4.93 4.46 -14.48
N ARG A 302 5.32 3.33 -13.87
CA ARG A 302 4.62 2.03 -14.00
C ARG A 302 3.62 1.77 -12.89
N VAL A 303 3.90 2.19 -11.66
CA VAL A 303 3.00 1.97 -10.50
C VAL A 303 2.17 3.21 -10.18
N LYS A 304 0.85 3.04 -9.99
CA LYS A 304 -0.05 4.14 -9.56
C LYS A 304 -0.13 4.27 -8.04
N TYR A 305 -0.51 3.20 -7.36
CA TYR A 305 -0.66 3.14 -5.91
C TYR A 305 0.25 2.08 -5.30
N ILE A 306 0.74 2.37 -4.10
CA ILE A 306 1.62 1.51 -3.32
C ILE A 306 0.99 1.37 -1.94
N MET A 307 0.70 0.15 -1.52
CA MET A 307 0.29 -0.15 -0.15
C MET A 307 1.44 -0.84 0.56
N LYS A 308 1.79 -0.38 1.75
CA LYS A 308 2.62 -1.12 2.70
C LYS A 308 1.72 -1.80 3.71
N CYS A 309 1.99 -3.05 4.04
CA CYS A 309 1.41 -3.74 5.19
C CYS A 309 2.40 -4.75 5.78
N ASP A 310 2.02 -5.34 6.91
CA ASP A 310 2.78 -6.41 7.57
C ASP A 310 2.28 -7.80 7.15
N ASP A 311 3.06 -8.84 7.37
CA ASP A 311 2.72 -10.23 7.00
C ASP A 311 1.70 -10.92 7.93
N ASP A 312 1.29 -10.23 8.99
CA ASP A 312 0.20 -10.58 9.91
C ASP A 312 -1.03 -9.66 9.73
N THR A 313 -1.12 -8.98 8.57
CA THR A 313 -2.24 -8.12 8.20
C THR A 313 -3.11 -8.79 7.13
N PHE A 314 -4.43 -8.84 7.36
CA PHE A 314 -5.40 -9.20 6.33
C PHE A 314 -5.75 -7.98 5.49
N VAL A 315 -5.79 -8.11 4.16
CA VAL A 315 -6.17 -7.03 3.24
C VAL A 315 -7.38 -7.43 2.40
N ASN A 316 -8.48 -6.71 2.53
CA ASN A 316 -9.64 -6.82 1.64
C ASN A 316 -9.36 -6.06 0.33
N VAL A 317 -8.61 -6.69 -0.59
CA VAL A 317 -8.21 -6.12 -1.88
C VAL A 317 -9.40 -5.58 -2.70
N PRO A 318 -10.56 -6.27 -2.80
CA PRO A 318 -11.73 -5.74 -3.50
C PRO A 318 -12.23 -4.40 -2.91
N ASN A 319 -12.30 -4.29 -1.58
CA ASN A 319 -12.67 -3.03 -0.92
C ASN A 319 -11.67 -1.92 -1.17
N LEU A 320 -10.38 -2.25 -1.12
CA LEU A 320 -9.30 -1.30 -1.40
C LEU A 320 -9.42 -0.74 -2.82
N LEU A 321 -9.57 -1.60 -3.82
CA LEU A 321 -9.73 -1.20 -5.22
C LEU A 321 -10.96 -0.30 -5.41
N HIS A 322 -12.09 -0.63 -4.78
CA HIS A 322 -13.29 0.20 -4.86
C HIS A 322 -13.08 1.62 -4.33
N VAL A 323 -12.38 1.76 -3.19
CA VAL A 323 -12.02 3.06 -2.63
C VAL A 323 -11.05 3.82 -3.53
N LEU A 324 -10.06 3.14 -4.12
CA LEU A 324 -9.10 3.75 -5.05
C LEU A 324 -9.74 4.24 -6.35
N LEU A 325 -10.87 3.64 -6.76
CA LEU A 325 -11.71 4.10 -7.86
C LEU A 325 -12.67 5.24 -7.46
N GLY A 326 -12.52 5.76 -6.24
CA GLY A 326 -13.30 6.86 -5.69
C GLY A 326 -14.66 6.42 -5.12
N GLY A 327 -14.96 5.13 -5.04
CA GLY A 327 -16.15 4.58 -4.40
C GLY A 327 -16.06 4.60 -2.86
N THR A 328 -17.10 4.08 -2.21
CA THR A 328 -17.17 3.94 -0.75
C THR A 328 -17.61 2.52 -0.40
N VAL A 329 -17.09 1.95 0.68
CA VAL A 329 -17.49 0.60 1.15
C VAL A 329 -18.81 0.72 1.95
N PRO A 330 -19.77 -0.20 1.80
CA PRO A 330 -20.99 -0.18 2.61
C PRO A 330 -20.73 -0.40 4.09
N VAL A 331 -21.58 0.22 4.92
CA VAL A 331 -21.59 -0.01 6.36
C VAL A 331 -22.29 -1.33 6.66
N TYR A 332 -21.67 -2.16 7.50
CA TYR A 332 -22.27 -3.35 8.08
C TYR A 332 -22.56 -3.10 9.55
N LYS A 333 -23.57 -3.76 10.13
CA LYS A 333 -23.90 -3.61 11.55
C LYS A 333 -22.69 -3.87 12.46
N ALA A 334 -21.93 -4.92 12.14
CA ALA A 334 -20.70 -5.30 12.84
C ALA A 334 -19.59 -4.24 12.71
N SER A 335 -19.54 -3.51 11.59
CA SER A 335 -18.47 -2.53 11.34
C SER A 335 -18.75 -1.12 11.87
N ILE A 336 -19.98 -0.82 12.33
CA ILE A 336 -20.35 0.49 12.90
C ILE A 336 -19.33 1.02 13.92
N PRO A 337 -18.81 0.22 14.87
CA PRO A 337 -17.88 0.71 15.90
C PRO A 337 -16.53 1.22 15.39
N PHE A 338 -16.18 0.98 14.12
CA PHE A 338 -14.91 1.42 13.53
C PHE A 338 -15.03 2.76 12.80
N TYR A 339 -16.25 3.20 12.48
CA TYR A 339 -16.48 4.48 11.83
C TYR A 339 -16.51 5.63 12.84
N ASP A 340 -16.23 6.82 12.34
CA ASP A 340 -16.46 8.09 13.03
C ASP A 340 -17.65 8.86 12.41
N LYS A 341 -18.06 9.95 13.05
CA LYS A 341 -19.17 10.80 12.56
C LYS A 341 -18.95 11.37 11.16
N ASN A 342 -17.71 11.52 10.73
CA ASN A 342 -17.39 12.07 9.42
C ASN A 342 -17.47 10.99 8.34
N THR A 343 -17.13 9.75 8.67
CA THR A 343 -16.90 8.66 7.71
C THR A 343 -18.05 7.67 7.58
N ILE A 344 -18.95 7.61 8.57
CA ILE A 344 -20.09 6.67 8.58
C ILE A 344 -21.11 6.93 7.45
N ASP A 345 -21.24 8.18 6.99
CA ASP A 345 -22.13 8.52 5.87
C ASP A 345 -21.47 8.16 4.53
N VAL A 346 -21.50 6.87 4.21
CA VAL A 346 -20.91 6.31 2.99
C VAL A 346 -21.63 6.75 1.71
N LYS A 347 -22.79 7.42 1.82
CA LYS A 347 -23.49 8.03 0.68
C LYS A 347 -23.09 9.48 0.43
N SER A 348 -22.25 10.04 1.30
CA SER A 348 -21.71 11.39 1.14
C SER A 348 -20.51 11.42 0.20
N ALA A 349 -20.57 12.30 -0.81
CA ALA A 349 -19.44 12.54 -1.70
C ALA A 349 -18.18 13.06 -0.97
N LYS A 350 -18.32 13.60 0.25
CA LYS A 350 -17.19 14.06 1.08
C LYS A 350 -16.31 12.91 1.60
N ASN A 351 -16.85 11.69 1.64
CA ASN A 351 -16.18 10.50 2.15
C ASN A 351 -15.53 9.65 1.05
N ARG A 352 -15.62 10.11 -0.20
CA ARG A 352 -14.85 9.53 -1.30
C ARG A 352 -13.38 9.88 -1.13
N LEU A 353 -12.50 8.98 -1.57
CA LEU A 353 -11.08 9.27 -1.68
C LEU A 353 -10.87 10.50 -2.58
N THR A 354 -10.18 11.53 -2.05
CA THR A 354 -9.92 12.76 -2.78
C THR A 354 -8.78 12.58 -3.78
N GLU A 355 -8.98 13.02 -5.01
CA GLU A 355 -7.89 13.10 -5.99
C GLU A 355 -6.88 14.18 -5.57
N VAL A 356 -5.66 13.73 -5.27
CA VAL A 356 -4.57 14.61 -4.83
C VAL A 356 -3.27 14.23 -5.54
N LYS A 357 -2.42 15.24 -5.78
CA LYS A 357 -1.12 15.04 -6.44
C LYS A 357 -0.24 14.04 -5.69
N ARG A 358 -0.28 14.09 -4.35
CA ARG A 358 0.48 13.23 -3.43
C ARG A 358 -0.47 12.68 -2.38
N LEU A 359 -0.79 11.40 -2.50
CA LEU A 359 -1.68 10.70 -1.59
C LEU A 359 -0.84 9.96 -0.54
N LEU A 360 -1.22 10.10 0.73
CA LEU A 360 -0.74 9.31 1.85
C LEU A 360 -1.92 9.11 2.81
N THR A 361 -2.44 7.89 2.91
CA THR A 361 -3.68 7.58 3.62
C THR A 361 -3.59 6.28 4.41
N GLY A 362 -4.32 6.21 5.54
CA GLY A 362 -4.35 5.05 6.43
C GLY A 362 -5.08 5.39 7.73
N PHE A 363 -4.95 4.57 8.76
CA PHE A 363 -5.46 4.94 10.08
C PHE A 363 -4.55 5.98 10.72
N LEU A 364 -5.10 7.10 11.21
CA LEU A 364 -4.31 8.26 11.61
C LEU A 364 -4.30 8.39 13.13
N PHE A 365 -3.11 8.39 13.71
CA PHE A 365 -2.86 8.72 15.11
C PHE A 365 -2.47 10.19 15.24
N CYS A 366 -3.02 10.83 16.27
CA CYS A 366 -2.84 12.27 16.54
C CYS A 366 -2.64 12.47 18.03
N GLU A 367 -1.85 13.48 18.41
CA GLU A 367 -1.48 13.77 19.81
C GLU A 367 -0.85 12.55 20.54
N ALA A 368 -0.16 11.67 19.82
CA ALA A 368 0.53 10.54 20.42
C ALA A 368 1.79 11.03 21.14
N LYS A 369 1.99 10.59 22.38
CA LYS A 369 3.16 10.94 23.19
C LYS A 369 4.26 9.88 23.05
N PRO A 370 5.55 10.27 23.05
CA PRO A 370 6.65 9.33 23.20
C PRO A 370 6.50 8.49 24.47
N ILE A 371 6.67 7.17 24.35
CA ILE A 371 6.59 6.27 25.48
C ILE A 371 7.93 6.29 26.22
N VAL A 372 7.91 6.69 27.49
CA VAL A 372 9.11 6.81 28.33
C VAL A 372 9.45 5.53 29.09
N ASP A 373 8.53 4.57 29.14
CA ASP A 373 8.75 3.27 29.76
C ASP A 373 9.75 2.47 28.94
N THR A 374 10.93 2.25 29.53
CA THR A 374 12.05 1.56 28.88
C THR A 374 11.74 0.10 28.59
N SER A 375 10.77 -0.53 29.26
CA SER A 375 10.38 -1.92 29.02
C SER A 375 9.49 -2.09 27.79
N SER A 376 8.87 -1.01 27.33
CA SER A 376 8.00 -1.02 26.16
C SER A 376 8.78 -1.26 24.87
N LYS A 377 8.25 -2.11 23.98
CA LYS A 377 8.78 -2.24 22.61
C LYS A 377 8.69 -0.96 21.79
N TRP A 378 7.86 -0.01 22.23
CA TRP A 378 7.68 1.31 21.62
C TRP A 378 8.36 2.43 22.42
N TYR A 379 9.26 2.09 23.35
CA TYR A 379 10.06 3.05 24.10
C TYR A 379 10.73 4.05 23.15
N SER A 380 10.63 5.33 23.48
CA SER A 380 11.15 6.43 22.68
C SER A 380 12.13 7.25 23.51
N PRO A 381 13.43 7.02 23.32
CA PRO A 381 14.43 7.70 24.13
C PRO A 381 14.54 9.17 23.78
N ASN A 382 14.76 10.00 24.80
CA ASN A 382 14.88 11.46 24.64
C ASN A 382 16.00 11.87 23.66
N TYR A 383 17.11 11.10 23.60
CA TYR A 383 18.21 11.38 22.68
C TYR A 383 17.86 11.17 21.19
N MET A 384 16.81 10.39 20.89
CA MET A 384 16.30 10.25 19.53
C MET A 384 15.14 11.20 19.24
N TYR A 385 14.27 11.42 20.23
CA TYR A 385 13.09 12.27 20.10
C TYR A 385 12.75 12.98 21.42
N ASN A 386 12.81 14.31 21.44
CA ASN A 386 12.66 15.13 22.65
C ASN A 386 11.43 16.05 22.66
N LYS A 387 10.51 15.92 21.69
CA LYS A 387 9.26 16.69 21.68
C LYS A 387 8.17 16.00 22.49
N GLU A 388 7.20 16.76 22.98
CA GLU A 388 6.11 16.22 23.80
C GLU A 388 5.17 15.27 23.02
N PHE A 389 4.94 15.56 21.75
CA PHE A 389 4.06 14.79 20.87
C PHE A 389 4.76 14.46 19.56
N TYR A 390 4.50 13.26 19.04
CA TYR A 390 4.83 12.95 17.66
C TYR A 390 3.99 13.79 16.69
N PRO A 391 4.50 14.08 15.47
CA PRO A 391 3.64 14.57 14.40
C PRO A 391 2.56 13.52 14.10
N ASP A 392 1.38 13.93 13.64
CA ASP A 392 0.33 12.97 13.25
C ASP A 392 0.91 11.94 12.28
N TYR A 393 0.67 10.66 12.48
CA TYR A 393 1.26 9.59 11.70
C TYR A 393 0.22 8.51 11.42
N LEU A 394 0.45 7.75 10.36
CA LEU A 394 -0.41 6.63 9.99
C LEU A 394 0.07 5.35 10.69
N SER A 395 -0.85 4.47 11.08
CA SER A 395 -0.51 3.16 11.66
C SER A 395 0.47 2.38 10.78
N GLY A 396 1.53 1.84 11.36
CA GLY A 396 2.48 0.98 10.66
C GLY A 396 1.87 -0.30 10.09
N THR A 397 0.75 -0.78 10.63
CA THR A 397 0.09 -2.03 10.20
C THR A 397 -0.29 -2.01 8.71
N ALA A 398 -0.76 -0.86 8.22
CA ALA A 398 -1.13 -0.67 6.83
C ALA A 398 -1.30 0.82 6.50
N TYR A 399 -0.67 1.26 5.41
CA TYR A 399 -0.94 2.57 4.81
C TYR A 399 -0.73 2.52 3.30
N LEU A 400 -1.37 3.47 2.60
CA LEU A 400 -1.32 3.58 1.15
C LEU A 400 -0.78 4.94 0.73
N MET A 401 0.03 4.94 -0.32
CA MET A 401 0.53 6.13 -0.97
C MET A 401 0.47 6.01 -2.49
N ASN A 402 0.52 7.14 -3.20
CA ASN A 402 0.80 7.10 -4.64
C ASN A 402 2.30 7.28 -4.92
N LEU A 403 2.75 6.94 -6.13
CA LEU A 403 4.18 6.99 -6.50
C LEU A 403 4.81 8.38 -6.26
N ASN A 404 4.07 9.46 -6.47
CA ASN A 404 4.54 10.83 -6.22
C ASN A 404 4.82 11.11 -4.74
N ALA A 405 3.99 10.57 -3.84
CA ALA A 405 4.23 10.65 -2.41
C ALA A 405 5.43 9.77 -2.01
N ALA A 406 5.52 8.55 -2.54
CA ALA A 406 6.66 7.64 -2.30
C ALA A 406 8.01 8.30 -2.67
N LYS A 407 8.11 8.90 -3.86
CA LYS A 407 9.32 9.63 -4.32
C LYS A 407 9.69 10.79 -3.39
N LEU A 408 8.70 11.54 -2.91
CA LEU A 408 8.93 12.67 -2.00
C LEU A 408 9.42 12.20 -0.63
N LEU A 409 8.78 11.16 -0.08
CA LEU A 409 9.14 10.54 1.19
C LEU A 409 10.56 9.95 1.13
N TYR A 410 10.89 9.22 0.06
CA TYR A 410 12.22 8.64 -0.14
C TYR A 410 13.32 9.71 -0.14
N ARG A 411 13.20 10.72 -1.01
CA ARG A 411 14.22 11.78 -1.11
C ARG A 411 14.43 12.51 0.22
N THR A 412 13.36 12.66 1.00
CA THR A 412 13.42 13.35 2.29
C THR A 412 13.96 12.46 3.40
N SER A 413 13.70 11.15 3.36
CA SER A 413 14.24 10.20 4.34
C SER A 413 15.78 10.13 4.26
N LEU A 414 16.36 10.30 3.07
CA LEU A 414 17.82 10.34 2.88
C LEU A 414 18.53 11.47 3.65
N THR A 415 17.80 12.53 4.02
CA THR A 415 18.33 13.70 4.76
C THR A 415 17.67 13.89 6.13
N THR A 416 16.89 12.90 6.59
CA THR A 416 16.22 12.94 7.88
C THR A 416 16.89 11.95 8.82
N PRO A 417 17.31 12.37 10.04
CA PRO A 417 17.91 11.44 10.99
C PRO A 417 16.96 10.31 11.35
N ILE A 418 17.42 9.07 11.26
CA ILE A 418 16.64 7.86 11.53
C ILE A 418 16.04 7.90 12.94
N PHE A 419 14.80 7.43 13.05
CA PHE A 419 14.09 7.14 14.29
C PHE A 419 13.56 5.72 14.21
N HIS A 420 13.68 4.90 15.25
CA HIS A 420 13.48 3.45 15.10
C HIS A 420 12.02 3.04 14.88
N LEU A 421 11.04 3.82 15.36
CA LEU A 421 9.63 3.58 15.10
C LEU A 421 9.30 4.02 13.67
N GLU A 422 9.15 3.04 12.79
CA GLU A 422 9.02 3.19 11.35
C GLU A 422 7.86 4.11 10.92
N ASP A 423 6.70 3.90 11.50
CA ASP A 423 5.47 4.62 11.17
C ASP A 423 5.53 6.09 11.61
N VAL A 424 6.00 6.32 12.84
CA VAL A 424 6.32 7.65 13.37
C VAL A 424 7.40 8.33 12.54
N TYR A 425 8.45 7.60 12.13
CA TYR A 425 9.52 8.15 11.31
C TYR A 425 9.02 8.58 9.94
N LEU A 426 8.46 7.65 9.15
CA LEU A 426 8.16 7.90 7.75
C LEU A 426 6.90 8.74 7.57
N THR A 427 5.79 8.31 8.17
CA THR A 427 4.48 8.94 7.96
C THR A 427 4.22 10.09 8.93
N GLY A 428 5.03 10.22 9.99
CA GLY A 428 5.08 11.36 10.90
C GLY A 428 6.21 12.33 10.56
N ILE A 429 7.44 12.05 11.01
CA ILE A 429 8.59 12.96 10.95
C ILE A 429 8.96 13.37 9.51
N VAL A 430 9.15 12.39 8.61
CA VAL A 430 9.52 12.66 7.22
C VAL A 430 8.37 13.35 6.49
N ALA A 431 7.13 12.88 6.66
CA ALA A 431 5.97 13.52 6.05
C ALA A 431 5.79 14.97 6.53
N ASP A 432 5.97 15.25 7.81
CA ASP A 432 5.90 16.59 8.40
C ASP A 432 6.97 17.53 7.82
N ARG A 433 8.22 17.06 7.69
CA ARG A 433 9.32 17.82 7.05
C ARG A 433 9.00 18.22 5.61
N THR A 434 8.25 17.40 4.88
CA THR A 434 7.82 17.68 3.50
C THR A 434 6.49 18.40 3.39
N LYS A 435 5.82 18.65 4.53
CA LYS A 435 4.43 19.14 4.59
C LYS A 435 3.46 18.26 3.81
N LEU A 436 3.72 16.96 3.76
CA LEU A 436 2.82 15.99 3.14
C LEU A 436 1.65 15.71 4.09
N ARG A 437 0.44 15.92 3.58
CA ARG A 437 -0.80 15.67 4.33
C ARG A 437 -1.06 14.17 4.43
N ARG A 438 -1.42 13.73 5.63
CA ARG A 438 -1.89 12.37 5.93
C ARG A 438 -3.42 12.38 5.95
N TYR A 439 -4.04 11.46 5.24
CA TYR A 439 -5.49 11.32 5.19
C TYR A 439 -5.91 10.15 6.07
N HIS A 440 -6.86 10.40 6.96
CA HIS A 440 -7.43 9.34 7.79
C HIS A 440 -8.43 8.53 6.98
N HIS A 441 -8.35 7.22 7.10
CA HIS A 441 -9.33 6.30 6.54
C HIS A 441 -9.60 5.17 7.56
N PRO A 442 -10.82 5.11 8.15
CA PRO A 442 -11.12 4.24 9.29
C PRO A 442 -11.08 2.75 8.95
N LEU A 443 -11.24 2.41 7.66
CA LEU A 443 -11.27 1.03 7.22
C LEU A 443 -9.87 0.36 7.23
N PHE A 444 -8.79 1.14 7.41
CA PHE A 444 -7.43 0.62 7.61
C PHE A 444 -7.23 0.22 9.08
N PHE A 445 -8.02 -0.72 9.59
CA PHE A 445 -8.01 -0.99 11.02
C PHE A 445 -6.69 -1.67 11.43
N TYR A 446 -6.16 -1.26 12.58
CA TYR A 446 -4.80 -1.60 13.06
C TYR A 446 -4.78 -2.64 14.18
N SER A 447 -5.95 -3.16 14.57
CA SER A 447 -6.11 -4.10 15.67
C SER A 447 -7.10 -5.21 15.32
N THR A 448 -7.21 -6.22 16.19
CA THR A 448 -7.89 -7.47 15.86
C THR A 448 -9.38 -7.26 15.87
N ILE A 449 -10.07 -7.76 14.84
CA ILE A 449 -11.52 -7.73 14.75
C ILE A 449 -12.09 -9.01 15.34
N LYS A 450 -13.03 -8.88 16.29
CA LYS A 450 -13.69 -10.03 16.91
C LYS A 450 -14.84 -10.58 16.07
N ASP A 451 -15.65 -9.69 15.49
CA ASP A 451 -16.78 -10.07 14.63
C ASP A 451 -16.34 -10.01 13.16
N LEU A 452 -16.14 -11.19 12.56
CA LEU A 452 -15.68 -11.33 11.16
C LEU A 452 -16.62 -10.66 10.15
N CYS A 453 -17.91 -10.44 10.47
CA CYS A 453 -18.78 -9.67 9.59
C CYS A 453 -18.32 -8.22 9.40
N SER A 454 -17.51 -7.69 10.33
CA SER A 454 -16.91 -6.37 10.16
C SER A 454 -15.97 -6.33 8.98
N LEU A 455 -15.31 -7.44 8.61
CA LEU A 455 -14.34 -7.49 7.52
C LEU A 455 -14.94 -7.18 6.15
N ARG A 456 -16.24 -7.44 5.96
CA ARG A 456 -16.94 -6.99 4.75
C ARG A 456 -16.94 -5.47 4.63
N GLY A 457 -16.97 -4.75 5.75
CA GLY A 457 -16.94 -3.30 5.78
C GLY A 457 -15.55 -2.67 5.92
N MET A 458 -14.47 -3.44 5.95
CA MET A 458 -13.10 -2.97 6.25
C MET A 458 -12.13 -3.19 5.09
N ILE A 459 -11.00 -2.47 5.08
CA ILE A 459 -9.89 -2.65 4.15
C ILE A 459 -8.81 -3.54 4.76
N SER A 460 -8.47 -3.33 6.04
CA SER A 460 -7.45 -4.13 6.70
C SER A 460 -7.80 -4.45 8.15
N GLN A 461 -7.18 -5.50 8.67
CA GLN A 461 -7.07 -5.79 10.10
C GLN A 461 -5.71 -6.42 10.40
N HIS A 462 -5.29 -6.34 11.67
CA HIS A 462 -4.01 -6.81 12.20
C HIS A 462 -4.28 -7.24 13.65
N GLN A 463 -3.71 -8.21 14.34
CA GLN A 463 -2.50 -9.00 14.16
C GLN A 463 -2.93 -10.46 14.06
N LEU A 464 -2.80 -11.07 12.88
CA LEU A 464 -3.37 -12.40 12.60
C LEU A 464 -2.27 -13.42 12.35
N GLN A 465 -2.43 -14.58 12.97
CA GLN A 465 -1.64 -15.76 12.62
C GLN A 465 -2.07 -16.33 11.26
N PRO A 466 -1.24 -17.18 10.60
CA PRO A 466 -1.56 -17.76 9.31
C PRO A 466 -2.94 -18.46 9.25
N ASN A 467 -3.30 -19.22 10.26
CA ASN A 467 -4.63 -19.85 10.35
C ASN A 467 -5.77 -18.81 10.44
N GLU A 468 -5.56 -17.70 11.16
CA GLU A 468 -6.53 -16.61 11.28
C GLU A 468 -6.68 -15.81 9.98
N LEU A 469 -5.60 -15.64 9.22
CA LEU A 469 -5.64 -15.06 7.86
C LEU A 469 -6.51 -15.90 6.93
N ARG A 470 -6.34 -17.23 6.96
CA ARG A 470 -7.15 -18.17 6.18
C ARG A 470 -8.61 -18.14 6.60
N ASN A 471 -8.87 -18.19 7.91
CA ASN A 471 -10.23 -18.08 8.46
C ASN A 471 -10.92 -16.77 8.04
N ALA A 472 -10.20 -15.65 8.06
CA ALA A 472 -10.71 -14.36 7.61
C ALA A 472 -11.06 -14.40 6.12
N TYR A 473 -10.17 -14.93 5.28
CA TYR A 473 -10.38 -15.07 3.83
C TYR A 473 -11.57 -15.97 3.49
N ASP A 474 -11.60 -17.18 4.05
CA ASP A 474 -12.67 -18.15 3.83
C ASP A 474 -14.03 -17.59 4.26
N PHE A 475 -14.06 -16.89 5.40
CA PHE A 475 -15.29 -16.25 5.88
C PHE A 475 -15.82 -15.19 4.91
N ILE A 476 -14.95 -14.30 4.42
CA ILE A 476 -15.42 -13.21 3.56
C ILE A 476 -15.79 -13.69 2.15
N THR A 477 -15.08 -14.69 1.62
CA THR A 477 -15.31 -15.23 0.27
C THR A 477 -16.49 -16.20 0.23
N ASN A 478 -16.89 -16.76 1.39
CA ASN A 478 -18.05 -17.59 1.50
C ASN A 478 -19.37 -16.81 1.27
N GLN A 479 -19.99 -17.06 0.12
CA GLN A 479 -21.23 -16.39 -0.30
C GLN A 479 -22.47 -16.81 0.48
N THR A 480 -22.42 -17.94 1.20
CA THR A 480 -23.53 -18.41 2.05
C THR A 480 -23.64 -17.61 3.34
N ILE A 481 -22.55 -16.97 3.78
CA ILE A 481 -22.51 -16.15 4.99
C ILE A 481 -23.19 -14.81 4.73
N VAL A 482 -24.09 -14.43 5.63
CA VAL A 482 -24.89 -13.21 5.51
C VAL A 482 -24.56 -12.27 6.67
N CYS A 483 -24.01 -11.11 6.35
CA CYS A 483 -23.78 -10.03 7.31
C CYS A 483 -24.87 -8.95 7.18
N SER A 484 -25.45 -8.55 8.30
CA SER A 484 -26.57 -7.61 8.33
C SER A 484 -26.15 -6.16 8.05
N ALA A 485 -27.01 -5.43 7.33
CA ALA A 485 -26.97 -3.98 7.26
C ALA A 485 -27.26 -3.34 8.64
N PRO A 486 -26.93 -2.05 8.85
CA PRO A 486 -27.41 -1.29 9.99
C PRO A 486 -28.94 -1.32 10.12
N ASP A 487 -29.45 -1.29 11.35
CA ASP A 487 -30.90 -1.32 11.58
C ASP A 487 -31.55 -0.04 10.99
N ARG A 488 -32.68 -0.16 10.28
CA ARG A 488 -33.33 0.96 9.56
C ARG A 488 -33.70 2.16 10.44
N ASN A 489 -33.92 1.93 11.73
CA ASN A 489 -34.31 2.97 12.70
C ASN A 489 -33.10 3.50 13.52
N PHE A 490 -31.88 3.09 13.16
CA PHE A 490 -30.66 3.48 13.88
C PHE A 490 -30.12 4.81 13.36
N THR A 491 -30.38 5.88 14.08
CA THR A 491 -29.81 7.21 13.79
C THR A 491 -28.33 7.28 14.17
N MET A 492 -27.54 8.16 13.52
CA MET A 492 -26.13 8.38 13.89
C MET A 492 -25.92 8.70 15.38
N ALA A 493 -26.88 9.37 16.03
CA ALA A 493 -26.83 9.66 17.47
C ALA A 493 -26.88 8.42 18.37
N LYS A 494 -27.42 7.30 17.87
CA LYS A 494 -27.52 6.01 18.58
C LYS A 494 -26.33 5.10 18.28
N MET A 495 -25.54 5.41 17.25
CA MET A 495 -24.36 4.63 16.88
C MET A 495 -23.21 4.91 17.87
N LYS A 496 -22.64 3.84 18.44
CA LYS A 496 -21.40 3.92 19.20
C LYS A 496 -20.22 4.08 18.22
N LEU A 497 -20.07 5.29 17.69
CA LEU A 497 -18.98 5.64 16.77
C LEU A 497 -17.71 5.98 17.55
N GLN A 498 -16.55 5.82 16.90
CA GLN A 498 -15.29 6.25 17.47
C GLN A 498 -15.29 7.77 17.69
N GLN A 499 -14.89 8.19 18.89
CA GLN A 499 -14.62 9.60 19.15
C GLN A 499 -13.22 9.92 18.67
N ARG A 500 -13.13 10.65 17.55
CA ARG A 500 -11.85 11.04 16.98
C ARG A 500 -11.33 12.31 17.66
N LYS A 501 -10.07 12.26 18.11
CA LYS A 501 -9.32 13.46 18.52
C LYS A 501 -9.13 14.40 17.32
N LYS A 502 -9.06 15.70 17.56
CA LYS A 502 -8.79 16.66 16.49
C LYS A 502 -7.33 16.51 16.05
N CYS A 503 -7.14 16.01 14.84
CA CYS A 503 -5.85 15.96 14.15
C CYS A 503 -5.58 17.30 13.46
N HIS A 504 -4.30 17.68 13.31
CA HIS A 504 -3.89 19.00 12.81
C HIS A 504 -3.57 19.03 11.32
#